data_AF-A0A2J7PBE0-F1
#
_entry.id   AF-A0A2J7PBE0-F1
#
_cell.length_a   1.000
_cell.length_b   1.000
_cell.length_c   1.000
_cell.angle_alpha   90.00
_cell.angle_beta   90.00
_cell.angle_gamma   90.00
#
_symmetry.space_group_name_H-M   'P 1'
#
loop_
_entity.id
_entity.type
_entity.pdbx_description
1 polymer ?
#
loop_
_entity_poly.entity_id
_entity_poly.type
_entity_poly.pdbx_seq_one_letter_code
_entity_poly.pdbx_strand_id
1 'polypeptide(L)'
;MAEFLADNNPCGQTILRLVSRGNAIIAELLRLKDYIPPVFRLETKQDQAKYAEIISDFSYFKMSDEYDQKIDSNPQLQDLDEEFRENYTDILTRFYLVFESLHKYIMDLSHFLDDLEEGLFIQQTLESVLLNEEGKQLLCEALYLYGVMLLVVDLHIEGVIRERMLVSYYRYSAQRSTAESNIDDVCKLLRSTGFTNTSASKRASNYPEEYFKRIPVNPLYVNMVLGRLRSDDVYNQISAYPFPEHRSTALATQAAMLYVCLFFAPSILHTHTAKMREIVDKYFPDNWVISIYMGITVNLIDSWEPYKAARTALSNTLDSSNVRDISSRYASRMQKLIPHTQQLLKEGALIEENVLDHVSKVTNVVRECNVTLRWLMLHASMPGPAWEGNKRCKQIRDQVIADAKYSPLQVFELLLNTAQFELKIRDMFKCLLIEKQNKWEKYKKEGVERMMELSEVFSGIKPLTRVEKNENLQSWFGAMGKQIDSLKHEDATVSGRKIVQLIQALQEVQEFHQLESILQVRQFLADTRNYLHQMIRTINIKEDVLITLQIVGDLSYAWEIVDSYTNIMQEGIKKNPSLVIKLRATFLKVREKV
;
A
#
# COMPACT_ATOMS: atom_id res chain seq x y z
N MET A 1 -24.55 -13.63 -6.44
CA MET A 1 -24.44 -12.37 -7.21
C MET A 1 -23.29 -12.58 -8.17
N ALA A 2 -23.45 -12.24 -9.46
CA ALA A 2 -22.32 -12.27 -10.39
C ALA A 2 -21.22 -11.34 -9.85
N GLU A 3 -19.96 -11.79 -9.91
CA GLU A 3 -18.81 -10.97 -9.51
C GLU A 3 -18.79 -9.70 -10.37
N PHE A 4 -18.61 -8.53 -9.74
CA PHE A 4 -18.70 -7.27 -10.46
C PHE A 4 -17.57 -7.15 -11.49
N LEU A 5 -16.41 -7.72 -11.19
CA LEU A 5 -15.26 -7.79 -12.09
C LEU A 5 -15.23 -9.01 -13.01
N ALA A 6 -16.30 -9.79 -13.11
CA ALA A 6 -16.33 -10.90 -14.08
C ALA A 6 -16.18 -10.39 -15.52
N ASP A 7 -15.54 -11.18 -16.39
CA ASP A 7 -15.29 -10.82 -17.80
C ASP A 7 -16.57 -10.51 -18.59
N ASN A 8 -17.70 -11.06 -18.16
CA ASN A 8 -19.01 -10.84 -18.76
C ASN A 8 -19.75 -9.61 -18.21
N ASN A 9 -19.18 -8.88 -17.25
CA ASN A 9 -19.72 -7.61 -16.76
C ASN A 9 -19.01 -6.43 -17.44
N PRO A 10 -19.56 -5.86 -18.53
CA PRO A 10 -18.91 -4.78 -19.25
C PRO A 10 -18.74 -3.52 -18.40
N CYS A 11 -19.63 -3.25 -17.43
CA CYS A 11 -19.51 -2.10 -16.55
C CYS A 11 -18.26 -2.20 -15.67
N GLY A 12 -18.10 -3.32 -14.97
CA GLY A 12 -16.95 -3.58 -14.10
C GLY A 12 -15.62 -3.61 -14.88
N GLN A 13 -15.62 -4.24 -16.06
CA GLN A 13 -14.44 -4.31 -16.92
C GLN A 13 -14.03 -2.93 -17.46
N THR A 14 -14.97 -2.07 -17.83
CA THR A 14 -14.67 -0.71 -18.32
C THR A 14 -14.01 0.14 -17.25
N ILE A 15 -14.57 0.20 -16.04
CA ILE A 15 -13.97 0.99 -14.95
C ILE A 15 -12.63 0.40 -14.46
N LEU A 16 -12.50 -0.94 -14.43
CA LEU A 16 -11.24 -1.60 -14.12
C LEU A 16 -10.13 -1.24 -15.11
N ARG A 17 -10.42 -1.27 -16.41
CA ARG A 17 -9.48 -0.85 -17.46
C ARG A 17 -9.13 0.62 -17.34
N LEU A 18 -10.09 1.48 -17.02
CA LEU A 18 -9.86 2.89 -16.80
C LEU A 18 -8.88 3.11 -15.64
N VAL A 19 -9.13 2.53 -14.46
CA VAL A 19 -8.23 2.59 -13.29
C VAL A 19 -6.83 2.02 -13.62
N SER A 20 -6.75 0.91 -14.35
CA SER A 20 -5.48 0.35 -14.82
C SER A 20 -4.71 1.32 -15.73
N ARG A 21 -5.38 1.98 -16.67
CA ARG A 21 -4.78 3.02 -17.53
C ARG A 21 -4.30 4.20 -16.70
N GLY A 22 -5.03 4.56 -15.64
CA GLY A 22 -4.62 5.64 -14.75
C GLY A 22 -3.29 5.39 -14.05
N ASN A 23 -3.10 4.17 -13.50
CA ASN A 23 -1.82 3.76 -12.94
C ASN A 23 -0.69 3.76 -13.98
N ALA A 24 -0.97 3.30 -15.21
CA ALA A 24 0.01 3.30 -16.30
C ALA A 24 0.44 4.71 -16.71
N ILE A 25 -0.47 5.69 -16.74
CA ILE A 25 -0.17 7.09 -17.04
C ILE A 25 0.77 7.66 -15.98
N ILE A 26 0.48 7.44 -14.68
CA ILE A 26 1.34 7.93 -13.59
C ILE A 26 2.71 7.27 -13.66
N ALA A 27 2.78 5.96 -13.92
CA ALA A 27 4.04 5.25 -14.09
C ALA A 27 4.88 5.84 -15.24
N GLU A 28 4.26 6.17 -16.37
CA GLU A 28 4.96 6.80 -17.49
C GLU A 28 5.41 8.23 -17.17
N LEU A 29 4.61 9.02 -16.46
CA LEU A 29 5.02 10.34 -15.95
C LEU A 29 6.26 10.25 -15.05
N LEU A 30 6.22 9.31 -14.10
CA LEU A 30 7.33 9.06 -13.18
C LEU A 30 8.57 8.51 -13.88
N ARG A 31 8.42 7.84 -15.03
CA ARG A 31 9.54 7.43 -15.88
C ARG A 31 10.09 8.61 -16.66
N LEU A 32 9.23 9.42 -17.28
CA LEU A 32 9.64 10.52 -18.15
C LEU A 32 10.27 11.70 -17.41
N LYS A 33 9.97 11.90 -16.13
CA LYS A 33 10.54 13.01 -15.34
C LYS A 33 12.08 13.08 -15.42
N ASP A 34 12.74 11.93 -15.51
CA ASP A 34 14.21 11.83 -15.56
C ASP A 34 14.78 12.05 -16.98
N TYR A 35 13.92 12.12 -17.99
CA TYR A 35 14.27 12.29 -19.41
C TYR A 35 13.90 13.66 -19.98
N ILE A 36 13.57 14.64 -19.14
CA ILE A 36 13.33 16.02 -19.57
C ILE A 36 14.64 16.59 -20.15
N PRO A 37 14.70 16.94 -21.45
CA PRO A 37 15.94 17.43 -22.04
C PRO A 37 16.40 18.74 -21.37
N PRO A 38 17.66 18.86 -20.91
CA PRO A 38 18.13 20.01 -20.16
C PRO A 38 17.95 21.36 -20.86
N VAL A 39 18.04 21.38 -22.20
CA VAL A 39 17.85 22.57 -23.03
C VAL A 39 16.51 23.28 -22.81
N PHE A 40 15.45 22.54 -22.44
CA PHE A 40 14.14 23.14 -22.16
C PHE A 40 14.09 23.90 -20.82
N ARG A 41 15.03 23.65 -19.91
CA ARG A 41 15.16 24.39 -18.65
C ARG A 41 15.70 25.80 -18.91
N LEU A 42 16.58 25.96 -19.90
CA LEU A 42 17.31 27.21 -20.20
C LEU A 42 18.01 27.79 -18.95
N GLU A 43 18.59 26.94 -18.11
CA GLU A 43 19.24 27.36 -16.86
C GLU A 43 20.64 27.95 -17.09
N THR A 44 21.38 27.46 -18.11
CA THR A 44 22.74 27.91 -18.37
C THR A 44 22.77 29.10 -19.33
N LYS A 45 23.74 30.00 -19.15
CA LYS A 45 23.96 31.12 -20.08
C LYS A 45 24.26 30.64 -21.51
N GLN A 46 24.84 29.45 -21.66
CA GLN A 46 25.13 28.85 -22.96
C GLN A 46 23.83 28.41 -23.65
N ASP A 47 22.95 27.72 -22.93
CA ASP A 47 21.66 27.29 -23.48
C ASP A 47 20.77 28.49 -23.81
N GLN A 48 20.78 29.52 -22.96
CA GLN A 48 20.06 30.77 -23.24
C GLN A 48 20.59 31.47 -24.49
N ALA A 49 21.92 31.60 -24.63
CA ALA A 49 22.51 32.24 -25.81
C ALA A 49 22.28 31.45 -27.10
N LYS A 50 22.24 30.11 -27.02
CA LYS A 50 22.07 29.24 -28.19
C LYS A 50 20.60 29.03 -28.56
N TYR A 51 19.74 28.69 -27.61
CA TYR A 51 18.40 28.14 -27.89
C TYR A 51 17.22 29.07 -27.53
N ALA A 52 17.43 30.17 -26.81
CA ALA A 52 16.32 31.03 -26.37
C ALA A 52 15.54 31.69 -27.53
N GLU A 53 16.13 31.77 -28.72
CA GLU A 53 15.45 32.31 -29.89
C GLU A 53 14.56 31.30 -30.61
N ILE A 54 14.73 29.99 -30.37
CA ILE A 54 13.96 28.92 -31.02
C ILE A 54 13.04 28.15 -30.05
N ILE A 55 13.29 28.23 -28.74
CA ILE A 55 12.42 27.70 -27.69
C ILE A 55 11.51 28.81 -27.15
N SER A 56 10.20 28.64 -27.31
CA SER A 56 9.18 29.55 -26.77
C SER A 56 8.17 28.80 -25.91
N ASP A 57 7.57 29.49 -24.94
CA ASP A 57 6.47 28.98 -24.13
C ASP A 57 5.11 29.30 -24.80
N PHE A 58 4.00 29.20 -24.07
CA PHE A 58 2.66 29.46 -24.63
C PHE A 58 2.44 30.87 -25.16
N SER A 59 3.37 31.82 -24.94
CA SER A 59 3.38 33.10 -25.64
C SER A 59 3.48 32.95 -27.17
N TYR A 60 4.09 31.86 -27.67
CA TYR A 60 4.16 31.54 -29.10
C TYR A 60 2.78 31.62 -29.77
N PHE A 61 1.74 31.04 -29.17
CA PHE A 61 0.40 30.98 -29.79
C PHE A 61 -0.26 32.36 -29.99
N LYS A 62 0.27 33.43 -29.38
CA LYS A 62 -0.20 34.80 -29.58
C LYS A 62 0.55 35.55 -30.69
N MET A 63 1.74 35.07 -31.06
CA MET A 63 2.68 35.75 -31.94
C MET A 63 3.34 34.74 -32.91
N SER A 64 2.60 33.71 -33.33
CA SER A 64 3.15 32.60 -34.14
C SER A 64 3.77 33.11 -35.44
N ASP A 65 3.07 34.01 -36.14
CA ASP A 65 3.50 34.53 -37.44
C ASP A 65 4.80 35.33 -37.33
N GLU A 66 4.92 36.20 -36.33
CA GLU A 66 6.13 36.99 -36.09
C GLU A 66 7.32 36.11 -35.69
N TYR A 67 7.04 35.08 -34.88
CA TYR A 67 8.06 34.14 -34.41
C TYR A 67 8.60 33.27 -35.54
N ASP A 68 7.72 32.69 -36.35
CA ASP A 68 8.12 31.83 -37.46
C ASP A 68 8.78 32.66 -38.57
N GLN A 69 8.31 33.89 -38.85
CA GLN A 69 9.01 34.81 -39.76
C GLN A 69 10.43 35.16 -39.30
N LYS A 70 10.63 35.32 -37.98
CA LYS A 70 11.96 35.60 -37.41
C LYS A 70 12.92 34.43 -37.67
N ILE A 71 12.46 33.20 -37.51
CA ILE A 71 13.26 32.00 -37.80
C ILE A 71 13.51 31.89 -39.30
N ASP A 72 12.48 32.06 -40.13
CA ASP A 72 12.56 31.91 -41.58
C ASP A 72 13.45 32.95 -42.26
N SER A 73 13.54 34.16 -41.68
CA SER A 73 14.36 35.24 -42.21
C SER A 73 15.85 35.13 -41.85
N ASN A 74 16.24 34.21 -40.95
CA ASN A 74 17.61 34.04 -40.50
C ASN A 74 18.12 32.60 -40.75
N PRO A 75 19.01 32.39 -41.74
CA PRO A 75 19.54 31.05 -42.07
C PRO A 75 20.17 30.32 -40.88
N GLN A 76 20.82 31.05 -39.96
CA GLN A 76 21.44 30.43 -38.78
C GLN A 76 20.40 29.88 -37.80
N LEU A 77 19.24 30.53 -37.69
CA LEU A 77 18.13 30.06 -36.86
C LEU A 77 17.40 28.90 -37.52
N GLN A 78 17.29 28.88 -38.84
CA GLN A 78 16.73 27.74 -39.58
C GLN A 78 17.56 26.47 -39.39
N ASP A 79 18.87 26.56 -39.59
CA ASP A 79 19.79 25.42 -39.40
C ASP A 79 19.71 24.90 -37.96
N LEU A 80 19.65 25.81 -36.99
CA LEU A 80 19.54 25.46 -35.57
C LEU A 80 18.18 24.83 -35.22
N ASP A 81 17.07 25.36 -35.75
CA ASP A 81 15.72 24.84 -35.49
C ASP A 81 15.54 23.44 -36.11
N GLU A 82 16.10 23.19 -37.29
CA GLU A 82 16.09 21.84 -37.92
C GLU A 82 16.97 20.86 -37.14
N GLU A 83 18.20 21.25 -36.74
CA GLU A 83 19.05 20.43 -35.85
C GLU A 83 18.32 20.12 -34.53
N PHE A 84 17.65 21.10 -33.95
CA PHE A 84 16.90 20.93 -32.71
C PHE A 84 15.71 19.98 -32.90
N ARG A 85 14.97 20.12 -34.00
CA ARG A 85 13.88 19.24 -34.38
C ARG A 85 14.33 17.79 -34.51
N GLU A 86 15.38 17.52 -35.29
CA GLU A 86 15.88 16.15 -35.51
C GLU A 86 16.30 15.49 -34.19
N ASN A 87 16.93 16.24 -33.29
CA ASN A 87 17.41 15.72 -32.02
C ASN A 87 16.31 15.44 -30.99
N TYR A 88 15.22 16.22 -30.99
CA TYR A 88 14.23 16.19 -29.90
C TYR A 88 12.83 15.72 -30.29
N THR A 89 12.52 15.51 -31.57
CA THR A 89 11.16 15.11 -32.02
C THR A 89 10.65 13.84 -31.34
N ASP A 90 11.48 12.81 -31.21
CA ASP A 90 11.07 11.53 -30.62
C ASP A 90 10.72 11.67 -29.14
N ILE A 91 11.57 12.36 -28.36
CA ILE A 91 11.32 12.57 -26.94
C ILE A 91 10.12 13.49 -26.72
N LEU A 92 9.98 14.56 -27.51
CA LEU A 92 8.81 15.45 -27.48
C LEU A 92 7.52 14.71 -27.78
N THR A 93 7.52 13.79 -28.75
CA THR A 93 6.38 12.94 -29.06
C THR A 93 5.99 12.07 -27.86
N ARG A 94 6.96 11.47 -27.17
CA ARG A 94 6.69 10.69 -25.95
C ARG A 94 6.06 11.53 -24.85
N PHE A 95 6.58 12.73 -24.60
CA PHE A 95 5.97 13.64 -23.61
C PHE A 95 4.55 14.06 -24.01
N TYR A 96 4.34 14.43 -25.26
CA TYR A 96 3.00 14.78 -25.75
C TYR A 96 2.00 13.63 -25.60
N LEU A 97 2.35 12.39 -25.95
CA LEU A 97 1.45 11.24 -25.83
C LEU A 97 0.99 11.00 -24.39
N VAL A 98 1.89 11.24 -23.42
CA VAL A 98 1.54 11.11 -22.00
C VAL A 98 0.63 12.25 -21.57
N PHE A 99 0.97 13.49 -21.95
CA PHE A 99 0.14 14.66 -21.72
C PHE A 99 -1.27 14.52 -22.31
N GLU A 100 -1.37 13.99 -23.52
CA GLU A 100 -2.63 13.67 -24.16
C GLU A 100 -3.38 12.56 -23.41
N SER A 101 -2.68 11.57 -22.88
CA SER A 101 -3.27 10.48 -22.11
C SER A 101 -3.95 10.98 -20.82
N LEU A 102 -3.45 12.05 -20.19
CA LEU A 102 -4.12 12.67 -19.03
C LEU A 102 -5.48 13.26 -19.42
N HIS A 103 -5.53 13.97 -20.56
CA HIS A 103 -6.77 14.53 -21.08
C HIS A 103 -7.75 13.42 -21.47
N LYS A 104 -7.27 12.42 -22.23
CA LYS A 104 -8.09 11.25 -22.62
C LYS A 104 -8.63 10.50 -21.42
N TYR A 105 -7.85 10.32 -20.35
CA TYR A 105 -8.30 9.64 -19.14
C TYR A 105 -9.56 10.28 -18.53
N ILE A 106 -9.57 11.61 -18.38
CA ILE A 106 -10.69 12.29 -17.75
C ILE A 106 -11.91 12.38 -18.67
N MET A 107 -11.69 12.46 -19.98
CA MET A 107 -12.77 12.37 -20.98
C MET A 107 -13.40 10.98 -20.98
N ASP A 108 -12.59 9.92 -20.96
CA ASP A 108 -13.06 8.52 -20.87
C ASP A 108 -13.82 8.28 -19.55
N LEU A 109 -13.37 8.89 -18.44
CA LEU A 109 -14.08 8.81 -17.16
C LEU A 109 -15.41 9.52 -17.20
N SER A 110 -15.47 10.70 -17.81
CA SER A 110 -16.71 11.46 -17.97
C SER A 110 -17.71 10.69 -18.83
N HIS A 111 -17.26 10.17 -19.97
CA HIS A 111 -18.06 9.31 -20.84
C HIS A 111 -18.58 8.06 -20.10
N PHE A 112 -17.75 7.41 -19.29
CA PHE A 112 -18.21 6.27 -18.49
C PHE A 112 -19.30 6.64 -17.48
N LEU A 113 -19.23 7.84 -16.88
CA LEU A 113 -20.26 8.33 -15.98
C LEU A 113 -21.55 8.67 -16.73
N ASP A 114 -21.43 9.25 -17.92
CA ASP A 114 -22.57 9.54 -18.80
C ASP A 114 -23.24 8.23 -19.25
N ASP A 115 -22.48 7.21 -19.64
CA ASP A 115 -22.99 5.87 -19.99
C ASP A 115 -23.78 5.20 -18.84
N LEU A 116 -23.37 5.45 -17.59
CA LEU A 116 -24.08 4.99 -16.38
C LEU A 116 -25.38 5.77 -16.15
N GLU A 117 -25.39 7.07 -16.45
CA GLU A 117 -26.57 7.93 -16.31
C GLU A 117 -27.61 7.65 -17.40
N GLU A 118 -27.16 7.40 -18.64
CA GLU A 118 -27.99 7.02 -19.78
C GLU A 118 -28.48 5.57 -19.72
N GLY A 119 -27.94 4.76 -18.80
CA GLY A 119 -28.35 3.37 -18.60
C GLY A 119 -27.86 2.40 -19.68
N LEU A 120 -26.74 2.71 -20.34
CA LEU A 120 -26.11 1.82 -21.33
C LEU A 120 -25.66 0.49 -20.69
N PHE A 121 -25.26 0.54 -19.42
CA PHE A 121 -24.98 -0.65 -18.63
C PHE A 121 -26.28 -1.19 -18.01
N ILE A 122 -26.78 -2.31 -18.55
CA ILE A 122 -28.02 -2.94 -18.09
C ILE A 122 -27.97 -3.19 -16.57
N GLN A 123 -28.96 -2.64 -15.85
CA GLN A 123 -29.09 -2.75 -14.38
C GLN A 123 -27.94 -2.15 -13.56
N GLN A 124 -27.10 -1.30 -14.16
CA GLN A 124 -26.07 -0.57 -13.43
C GLN A 124 -26.34 0.94 -13.49
N THR A 125 -26.32 1.56 -12.32
CA THR A 125 -26.31 3.02 -12.15
C THR A 125 -25.11 3.40 -11.29
N LEU A 126 -24.82 4.69 -11.20
CA LEU A 126 -23.78 5.18 -10.30
C LEU A 126 -24.00 4.71 -8.84
N GLU A 127 -25.25 4.73 -8.37
CA GLU A 127 -25.62 4.25 -7.04
C GLU A 127 -25.40 2.75 -6.87
N SER A 128 -25.79 1.92 -7.85
CA SER A 128 -25.64 0.47 -7.74
C SER A 128 -24.17 0.07 -7.73
N VAL A 129 -23.33 0.73 -8.53
CA VAL A 129 -21.88 0.50 -8.56
C VAL A 129 -21.24 0.89 -7.23
N LEU A 130 -21.67 2.00 -6.62
CA LEU A 130 -21.18 2.44 -5.30
C LEU A 130 -21.68 1.59 -4.12
N LEU A 131 -22.73 0.79 -4.31
CA LEU A 131 -23.17 -0.20 -3.33
C LEU A 131 -22.40 -1.52 -3.44
N ASN A 132 -21.72 -1.75 -4.56
CA ASN A 132 -20.85 -2.90 -4.75
C ASN A 132 -19.46 -2.67 -4.12
N GLU A 133 -18.88 -3.69 -3.49
CA GLU A 133 -17.57 -3.59 -2.82
C GLU A 133 -16.41 -3.27 -3.78
N GLU A 134 -16.40 -3.87 -4.97
CA GLU A 134 -15.35 -3.64 -5.98
C GLU A 134 -15.64 -2.36 -6.76
N GLY A 135 -16.91 -2.12 -7.10
CA GLY A 135 -17.35 -0.93 -7.81
C GLY A 135 -17.05 0.36 -7.05
N LYS A 136 -17.31 0.41 -5.74
CA LYS A 136 -17.00 1.58 -4.90
C LYS A 136 -15.50 1.85 -4.83
N GLN A 137 -14.66 0.81 -4.78
CA GLN A 137 -13.20 0.96 -4.77
C GLN A 137 -12.73 1.60 -6.08
N LEU A 138 -13.12 1.03 -7.22
CA LEU A 138 -12.70 1.51 -8.53
C LEU A 138 -13.21 2.92 -8.84
N LEU A 139 -14.44 3.24 -8.45
CA LEU A 139 -14.96 4.61 -8.57
C LEU A 139 -14.21 5.60 -7.69
N CYS A 140 -13.80 5.23 -6.48
CA CYS A 140 -12.98 6.11 -5.65
C CYS A 140 -11.57 6.28 -6.24
N GLU A 141 -10.98 5.21 -6.75
CA GLU A 141 -9.66 5.19 -7.37
C GLU A 141 -9.61 6.01 -8.65
N ALA A 142 -10.64 5.96 -9.49
CA ALA A 142 -10.66 6.71 -10.75
C ALA A 142 -10.52 8.23 -10.54
N LEU A 143 -11.30 8.80 -9.62
CA LEU A 143 -11.21 10.23 -9.26
C LEU A 143 -9.86 10.57 -8.62
N TYR A 144 -9.40 9.71 -7.70
CA TYR A 144 -8.14 9.89 -7.00
C TYR A 144 -6.94 9.87 -7.96
N LEU A 145 -6.87 8.90 -8.88
CA LEU A 145 -5.78 8.75 -9.84
C LEU A 145 -5.69 9.97 -10.77
N TYR A 146 -6.83 10.51 -11.23
CA TYR A 146 -6.81 11.75 -12.00
C TYR A 146 -6.18 12.90 -11.20
N GLY A 147 -6.60 13.09 -9.94
CA GLY A 147 -6.03 14.11 -9.08
C GLY A 147 -4.53 13.90 -8.82
N VAL A 148 -4.08 12.65 -8.66
CA VAL A 148 -2.66 12.31 -8.53
C VAL A 148 -1.90 12.65 -9.82
N MET A 149 -2.44 12.35 -11.00
CA MET A 149 -1.80 12.72 -12.27
C MET A 149 -1.50 14.21 -12.30
N LEU A 150 -2.50 15.07 -12.02
CA LEU A 150 -2.32 16.53 -12.01
C LEU A 150 -1.21 16.96 -11.04
N LEU A 151 -1.22 16.45 -9.81
CA LEU A 151 -0.21 16.79 -8.81
C LEU A 151 1.20 16.30 -9.20
N VAL A 152 1.31 15.09 -9.76
CA VAL A 152 2.58 14.49 -10.18
C VAL A 152 3.20 15.26 -11.34
N VAL A 153 2.38 15.71 -12.31
CA VAL A 153 2.89 16.53 -13.41
C VAL A 153 3.50 17.82 -12.88
N ASP A 154 2.79 18.56 -12.03
CA ASP A 154 3.30 19.81 -11.46
C ASP A 154 4.53 19.60 -10.57
N LEU A 155 4.58 18.49 -9.83
CA LEU A 155 5.69 18.16 -8.94
C LEU A 155 7.01 17.91 -9.69
N HIS A 156 6.93 17.28 -10.86
CA HIS A 156 8.11 16.78 -11.57
C HIS A 156 8.42 17.50 -12.89
N ILE A 157 7.45 18.19 -13.48
CA ILE A 157 7.62 18.89 -14.76
C ILE A 157 7.09 20.32 -14.60
N GLU A 158 8.01 21.26 -14.38
CA GLU A 158 7.66 22.66 -14.13
C GLU A 158 6.80 23.24 -15.26
N GLY A 159 5.89 24.16 -14.91
CA GLY A 159 4.95 24.79 -15.85
C GLY A 159 5.63 25.31 -17.12
N VAL A 160 6.68 26.12 -16.97
CA VAL A 160 7.40 26.70 -18.10
C VAL A 160 8.06 25.64 -19.00
N ILE A 161 8.58 24.55 -18.41
CA ILE A 161 9.20 23.46 -19.15
C ILE A 161 8.14 22.72 -19.99
N ARG A 162 6.99 22.41 -19.39
CA ARG A 162 5.86 21.77 -20.10
C ARG A 162 5.40 22.60 -21.28
N GLU A 163 5.21 23.89 -21.06
CA GLU A 163 4.74 24.82 -22.10
C GLU A 163 5.72 24.85 -23.27
N ARG A 164 7.02 24.98 -23.00
CA ARG A 164 8.07 24.97 -24.03
C ARG A 164 8.10 23.66 -24.82
N MET A 165 8.01 22.52 -24.15
CA MET A 165 8.00 21.22 -24.81
C MET A 165 6.75 21.03 -25.68
N LEU A 166 5.58 21.46 -25.20
CA LEU A 166 4.33 21.40 -25.97
C LEU A 166 4.38 22.30 -27.21
N VAL A 167 4.95 23.50 -27.09
CA VAL A 167 5.12 24.43 -28.23
C VAL A 167 6.12 23.88 -29.24
N SER A 168 7.27 23.37 -28.81
CA SER A 168 8.23 22.72 -29.71
C SER A 168 7.61 21.50 -30.39
N TYR A 169 6.87 20.67 -29.66
CA TYR A 169 6.14 19.54 -30.26
C TYR A 169 5.14 20.02 -31.31
N TYR A 170 4.34 21.05 -31.00
CA TYR A 170 3.38 21.64 -31.93
C TYR A 170 4.06 22.15 -33.21
N ARG A 171 5.12 22.98 -33.09
CA ARG A 171 5.85 23.54 -34.23
C ARG A 171 6.42 22.44 -35.14
N TYR A 172 7.03 21.41 -34.57
CA TYR A 172 7.68 20.35 -35.34
C TYR A 172 6.72 19.29 -35.89
N SER A 173 5.56 19.13 -35.26
CA SER A 173 4.54 18.13 -35.60
C SER A 173 3.37 18.70 -36.41
N ALA A 174 3.22 20.02 -36.52
CA ALA A 174 2.18 20.69 -37.32
C ALA A 174 2.22 20.29 -38.81
N GLN A 175 3.36 19.80 -39.31
CA GLN A 175 3.48 19.24 -40.67
C GLN A 175 2.97 17.78 -40.78
N ARG A 176 2.66 17.12 -39.65
CA ARG A 176 2.19 15.72 -39.57
C ARG A 176 0.81 15.55 -38.90
N SER A 177 0.24 16.59 -38.30
CA SER A 177 -1.04 16.51 -37.59
C SER A 177 -2.21 16.43 -38.56
N THR A 178 -2.86 15.27 -38.60
CA THR A 178 -4.26 15.13 -39.00
C THR A 178 -5.12 16.06 -38.15
N ALA A 179 -6.26 16.51 -38.67
CA ALA A 179 -7.21 17.44 -38.05
C ALA A 179 -7.87 16.95 -36.73
N GLU A 180 -7.31 15.93 -36.06
CA GLU A 180 -7.84 15.23 -34.88
C GLU A 180 -6.93 15.34 -33.63
N SER A 181 -5.86 16.14 -33.63
CA SER A 181 -5.02 16.28 -32.43
C SER A 181 -5.70 17.13 -31.34
N ASN A 182 -5.87 16.58 -30.13
CA ASN A 182 -6.42 17.29 -28.94
C ASN A 182 -5.45 18.32 -28.33
N ILE A 183 -4.53 18.89 -29.12
CA ILE A 183 -3.41 19.70 -28.64
C ILE A 183 -3.87 20.93 -27.85
N ASP A 184 -4.94 21.58 -28.29
CA ASP A 184 -5.46 22.78 -27.63
C ASP A 184 -5.95 22.48 -26.20
N ASP A 185 -6.68 21.38 -26.03
CA ASP A 185 -7.22 20.99 -24.72
C ASP A 185 -6.12 20.45 -23.80
N VAL A 186 -5.12 19.76 -24.36
CA VAL A 186 -3.89 19.38 -23.64
C VAL A 186 -3.14 20.62 -23.16
N CYS A 187 -2.97 21.63 -24.01
CA CYS A 187 -2.33 22.90 -23.65
C CYS A 187 -3.14 23.65 -22.59
N LYS A 188 -4.46 23.71 -22.69
CA LYS A 188 -5.32 24.31 -21.64
C LYS A 188 -5.13 23.59 -20.31
N LEU A 189 -5.13 22.24 -20.32
CA LEU A 189 -4.94 21.43 -19.12
C LEU A 189 -3.56 21.62 -18.52
N LEU A 190 -2.49 21.73 -19.31
CA LEU A 190 -1.10 21.73 -18.83
C LEU A 190 -0.43 23.10 -18.72
N ARG A 191 -1.19 24.18 -18.94
CA ARG A 191 -0.72 25.54 -18.70
C ARG A 191 -0.09 25.69 -17.32
N SER A 192 0.93 26.53 -17.21
CA SER A 192 1.60 26.82 -15.96
C SER A 192 0.59 27.22 -14.87
N THR A 193 0.71 26.57 -13.72
CA THR A 193 -0.10 26.81 -12.51
C THR A 193 0.57 27.83 -11.58
N GLY A 194 1.80 28.24 -11.90
CA GLY A 194 2.66 29.00 -10.98
C GLY A 194 3.23 28.17 -9.83
N PHE A 195 2.97 26.85 -9.79
CA PHE A 195 3.58 25.95 -8.81
C PHE A 195 5.09 25.84 -9.05
N THR A 196 5.85 25.88 -7.96
CA THR A 196 7.32 25.75 -7.95
C THR A 196 7.74 24.92 -6.76
N ASN A 197 8.65 23.97 -6.96
CA ASN A 197 9.09 23.03 -5.91
C ASN A 197 10.31 23.55 -5.10
N THR A 198 10.55 24.86 -5.09
CA THR A 198 11.73 25.48 -4.46
C THR A 198 11.42 26.10 -3.09
N SER A 199 12.36 26.00 -2.16
CA SER A 199 12.24 26.43 -0.75
C SER A 199 11.93 27.92 -0.55
N ALA A 200 12.24 28.76 -1.54
CA ALA A 200 12.05 30.21 -1.47
C ALA A 200 10.72 30.70 -2.10
N SER A 201 9.94 29.80 -2.69
CA SER A 201 8.77 30.18 -3.46
C SER A 201 7.50 30.24 -2.60
N LYS A 202 6.74 31.33 -2.72
CA LYS A 202 5.40 31.42 -2.13
C LYS A 202 4.46 30.56 -2.98
N ARG A 203 3.59 29.79 -2.32
CA ARG A 203 2.54 29.02 -3.00
C ARG A 203 1.72 29.93 -3.92
N ALA A 204 1.48 29.46 -5.14
CA ALA A 204 0.62 30.14 -6.10
C ALA A 204 -0.81 30.32 -5.55
N SER A 205 -1.40 31.48 -5.85
CA SER A 205 -2.78 31.78 -5.42
C SER A 205 -3.74 30.74 -6.00
N ASN A 206 -4.66 30.24 -5.16
CA ASN A 206 -5.69 29.27 -5.54
C ASN A 206 -5.15 27.93 -6.12
N TYR A 207 -3.89 27.59 -5.85
CA TYR A 207 -3.36 26.25 -6.15
C TYR A 207 -3.61 25.28 -4.98
N PRO A 208 -4.01 24.01 -5.24
CA PRO A 208 -4.23 23.38 -6.55
C PRO A 208 -5.66 23.49 -7.09
N GLU A 209 -6.57 24.16 -6.40
CA GLU A 209 -8.01 24.15 -6.75
C GLU A 209 -8.32 24.67 -8.16
N GLU A 210 -7.64 25.72 -8.64
CA GLU A 210 -7.84 26.20 -10.02
C GLU A 210 -7.31 25.22 -11.06
N TYR A 211 -6.27 24.45 -10.73
CA TYR A 211 -5.79 23.41 -11.62
C TYR A 211 -6.82 22.27 -11.74
N PHE A 212 -7.38 21.84 -10.61
CA PHE A 212 -8.41 20.79 -10.57
C PHE A 212 -9.74 21.23 -11.21
N LYS A 213 -10.01 22.53 -11.31
CA LYS A 213 -11.20 23.08 -11.99
C LYS A 213 -11.08 23.16 -13.51
N ARG A 214 -9.89 22.97 -14.11
CA ARG A 214 -9.68 23.14 -15.56
C ARG A 214 -10.54 22.22 -16.40
N ILE A 215 -10.74 20.99 -15.95
CA ILE A 215 -11.69 20.04 -16.54
C ILE A 215 -12.69 19.66 -15.45
N PRO A 216 -13.96 20.10 -15.56
CA PRO A 216 -14.95 19.84 -14.54
C PRO A 216 -15.32 18.35 -14.53
N VAL A 217 -15.45 17.81 -13.32
CA VAL A 217 -15.95 16.44 -13.09
C VAL A 217 -17.38 16.55 -12.58
N ASN A 218 -18.24 15.59 -12.93
CA ASN A 218 -19.63 15.53 -12.48
C ASN A 218 -19.72 15.74 -10.95
N PRO A 219 -20.33 16.84 -10.47
CA PRO A 219 -20.38 17.15 -9.05
C PRO A 219 -21.12 16.11 -8.19
N LEU A 220 -22.10 15.40 -8.77
CA LEU A 220 -22.81 14.32 -8.08
C LEU A 220 -21.83 13.18 -7.77
N TYR A 221 -21.08 12.74 -8.77
CA TYR A 221 -20.05 11.71 -8.62
C TYR A 221 -18.99 12.10 -7.58
N VAL A 222 -18.46 13.32 -7.66
CA VAL A 222 -17.48 13.82 -6.67
C VAL A 222 -18.06 13.78 -5.24
N ASN A 223 -19.30 14.24 -5.05
CA ASN A 223 -19.95 14.22 -3.74
C ASN A 223 -20.19 12.80 -3.22
N MET A 224 -20.59 11.87 -4.09
CA MET A 224 -20.81 10.48 -3.71
C MET A 224 -19.50 9.78 -3.33
N VAL A 225 -18.43 9.97 -4.11
CA VAL A 225 -17.08 9.46 -3.79
C VAL A 225 -16.59 10.01 -2.46
N LEU A 226 -16.68 11.32 -2.23
CA LEU A 226 -16.31 11.93 -0.95
C LEU A 226 -17.17 11.41 0.20
N GLY A 227 -18.46 11.15 -0.03
CA GLY A 227 -19.35 10.54 0.95
C GLY A 227 -18.90 9.14 1.37
N ARG A 228 -18.55 8.29 0.40
CA ARG A 228 -18.03 6.93 0.63
C ARG A 228 -16.67 6.94 1.31
N LEU A 229 -15.73 7.73 0.80
CA LEU A 229 -14.40 7.92 1.40
C LEU A 229 -14.47 8.46 2.83
N ARG A 230 -15.52 9.18 3.22
CA ARG A 230 -15.71 9.64 4.60
C ARG A 230 -16.36 8.59 5.50
N SER A 231 -17.37 7.89 5.00
CA SER A 231 -18.24 7.06 5.84
C SER A 231 -17.74 5.62 5.96
N ASP A 232 -17.30 5.03 4.86
CA ASP A 232 -17.06 3.59 4.75
C ASP A 232 -15.60 3.24 5.06
N ASP A 233 -15.31 1.94 5.23
CA ASP A 233 -13.96 1.36 5.11
C ASP A 233 -13.88 0.70 3.73
N VAL A 234 -13.50 1.49 2.72
CA VAL A 234 -13.63 1.14 1.30
C VAL A 234 -12.84 -0.12 0.96
N TYR A 235 -11.74 -0.37 1.66
CA TYR A 235 -10.84 -1.52 1.46
C TYR A 235 -10.96 -2.58 2.56
N ASN A 236 -11.91 -2.44 3.50
CA ASN A 236 -12.09 -3.34 4.65
C ASN A 236 -10.80 -3.57 5.46
N GLN A 237 -9.90 -2.58 5.51
CA GLN A 237 -8.57 -2.71 6.12
C GLN A 237 -8.61 -2.72 7.65
N ILE A 238 -9.67 -2.18 8.29
CA ILE A 238 -9.80 -2.17 9.75
C ILE A 238 -9.76 -3.59 10.32
N SER A 239 -10.26 -4.59 9.58
CA SER A 239 -10.21 -6.00 9.97
C SER A 239 -8.78 -6.51 10.21
N ALA A 240 -7.80 -6.01 9.45
CA ALA A 240 -6.39 -6.34 9.61
C ALA A 240 -5.76 -5.63 10.82
N TYR A 241 -6.36 -4.55 11.33
CA TYR A 241 -5.86 -3.72 12.42
C TYR A 241 -6.84 -3.66 13.62
N PRO A 242 -6.89 -4.70 14.46
CA PRO A 242 -7.88 -4.82 15.54
C PRO A 242 -7.69 -3.81 16.69
N PHE A 243 -6.53 -3.16 16.79
CA PHE A 243 -6.26 -2.19 17.85
C PHE A 243 -6.77 -0.80 17.44
N PRO A 244 -7.58 -0.12 18.27
CA PRO A 244 -8.13 1.21 17.95
C PRO A 244 -7.07 2.25 17.63
N GLU A 245 -5.90 2.16 18.28
CA GLU A 245 -4.76 3.05 18.04
C GLU A 245 -4.16 2.93 16.63
N HIS A 246 -4.48 1.87 15.88
CA HIS A 246 -3.97 1.65 14.53
C HIS A 246 -4.90 2.17 13.44
N ARG A 247 -6.05 2.76 13.81
CA ARG A 247 -7.07 3.23 12.86
C ARG A 247 -6.51 4.14 11.78
N SER A 248 -5.67 5.11 12.16
CA SER A 248 -5.09 6.08 11.23
C SER A 248 -4.14 5.43 10.23
N THR A 249 -3.41 4.38 10.65
CA THR A 249 -2.59 3.55 9.76
C THR A 249 -3.46 2.67 8.86
N ALA A 250 -4.49 2.02 9.42
CA ALA A 250 -5.41 1.15 8.70
C ALA A 250 -6.17 1.88 7.58
N LEU A 251 -6.48 3.16 7.80
CA LEU A 251 -7.21 3.98 6.83
C LEU A 251 -6.29 4.88 6.00
N ALA A 252 -4.96 4.69 6.05
CA ALA A 252 -4.03 5.67 5.49
C ALA A 252 -4.12 5.80 3.97
N THR A 253 -4.37 4.71 3.23
CA THR A 253 -4.59 4.75 1.78
C THR A 253 -5.85 5.54 1.45
N GLN A 254 -6.96 5.23 2.15
CA GLN A 254 -8.22 5.94 1.98
C GLN A 254 -8.11 7.43 2.37
N ALA A 255 -7.33 7.74 3.41
CA ALA A 255 -7.03 9.10 3.83
C ALA A 255 -6.27 9.88 2.75
N ALA A 256 -5.30 9.25 2.08
CA ALA A 256 -4.58 9.83 0.96
C ALA A 256 -5.52 10.10 -0.23
N MET A 257 -6.41 9.17 -0.56
CA MET A 257 -7.43 9.37 -1.59
C MET A 257 -8.34 10.54 -1.25
N LEU A 258 -8.85 10.57 -0.03
CA LEU A 258 -9.72 11.65 0.45
C LEU A 258 -9.01 13.01 0.38
N TYR A 259 -7.74 13.08 0.80
CA TYR A 259 -6.94 14.30 0.70
C TYR A 259 -6.90 14.84 -0.74
N VAL A 260 -6.60 13.99 -1.73
CA VAL A 260 -6.57 14.40 -3.15
C VAL A 260 -7.97 14.77 -3.65
N CYS A 261 -8.97 13.95 -3.35
CA CYS A 261 -10.34 14.15 -3.83
C CYS A 261 -10.99 15.44 -3.30
N LEU A 262 -10.57 15.93 -2.12
CA LEU A 262 -11.07 17.19 -1.56
C LEU A 262 -10.77 18.41 -2.45
N PHE A 263 -9.75 18.35 -3.31
CA PHE A 263 -9.45 19.44 -4.25
C PHE A 263 -10.46 19.56 -5.40
N PHE A 264 -11.25 18.52 -5.69
CA PHE A 264 -12.41 18.62 -6.59
C PHE A 264 -13.63 19.27 -5.91
N ALA A 265 -13.62 19.42 -4.58
CA ALA A 265 -14.67 20.09 -3.81
C ALA A 265 -14.08 21.09 -2.79
N PRO A 266 -13.37 22.15 -3.25
CA PRO A 266 -12.60 23.04 -2.38
C PRO A 266 -13.47 23.82 -1.37
N SER A 267 -14.77 23.94 -1.63
CA SER A 267 -15.73 24.52 -0.66
C SER A 267 -15.73 23.78 0.68
N ILE A 268 -15.43 22.48 0.70
CA ILE A 268 -15.32 21.68 1.93
C ILE A 268 -14.12 22.16 2.76
N LEU A 269 -12.96 22.33 2.11
CA LEU A 269 -11.72 22.79 2.74
C LEU A 269 -11.82 24.22 3.29
N HIS A 270 -12.54 25.11 2.59
CA HIS A 270 -12.69 26.51 3.00
C HIS A 270 -13.77 26.73 4.06
N THR A 271 -14.96 26.16 3.86
CA THR A 271 -16.19 26.61 4.57
C THR A 271 -16.84 25.55 5.45
N HIS A 272 -16.71 24.26 5.14
CA HIS A 272 -17.44 23.20 5.85
C HIS A 272 -16.69 22.69 7.09
N THR A 273 -16.72 23.49 8.16
CA THR A 273 -16.02 23.21 9.43
C THR A 273 -16.39 21.87 10.06
N ALA A 274 -17.68 21.51 10.06
CA ALA A 274 -18.14 20.23 10.63
C ALA A 274 -17.62 19.02 9.84
N LYS A 275 -17.71 19.06 8.50
CA LYS A 275 -17.20 17.99 7.64
C LYS A 275 -15.68 17.84 7.79
N MET A 276 -14.93 18.94 7.81
CA MET A 276 -13.48 18.88 7.98
C MET A 276 -13.07 18.37 9.36
N ARG A 277 -13.80 18.70 10.42
CA ARG A 277 -13.55 18.15 11.77
C ARG A 277 -13.72 16.63 11.78
N GLU A 278 -14.82 16.12 11.25
CA GLU A 278 -15.07 14.68 11.13
C GLU A 278 -13.96 13.96 10.34
N ILE A 279 -13.52 14.56 9.22
CA ILE A 279 -12.42 14.03 8.39
C ILE A 279 -11.12 13.96 9.21
N VAL A 280 -10.74 15.04 9.88
CA VAL A 280 -9.50 15.08 10.68
C VAL A 280 -9.56 14.11 11.84
N ASP A 281 -10.66 14.07 12.60
CA ASP A 281 -10.79 13.18 13.75
C ASP A 281 -10.75 11.70 13.33
N LYS A 282 -11.30 11.35 12.15
CA LYS A 282 -11.28 9.98 11.63
C LYS A 282 -9.91 9.57 11.09
N TYR A 283 -9.31 10.40 10.22
CA TYR A 283 -8.14 10.02 9.40
C TYR A 283 -6.81 10.61 9.87
N PHE A 284 -6.83 11.80 10.48
CA PHE A 284 -5.64 12.58 10.83
C PHE A 284 -5.56 12.95 12.33
N PRO A 285 -5.91 12.06 13.29
CA PRO A 285 -5.84 12.39 14.72
C PRO A 285 -4.39 12.45 15.25
N ASP A 286 -3.48 11.73 14.59
CA ASP A 286 -2.07 11.54 14.96
C ASP A 286 -1.11 11.60 13.76
N ASN A 287 -1.63 11.80 12.54
CA ASN A 287 -0.87 11.82 11.30
C ASN A 287 -1.12 13.13 10.53
N TRP A 288 -0.06 13.90 10.28
CA TRP A 288 -0.11 15.12 9.46
C TRP A 288 0.91 15.12 8.32
N VAL A 289 1.78 14.11 8.26
CA VAL A 289 2.61 13.81 7.09
C VAL A 289 2.10 12.52 6.47
N ILE A 290 1.63 12.59 5.23
CA ILE A 290 0.99 11.48 4.53
C ILE A 290 1.73 11.16 3.24
N SER A 291 1.61 9.93 2.74
CA SER A 291 2.06 9.54 1.40
C SER A 291 0.86 9.49 0.48
N ILE A 292 0.87 10.31 -0.58
CA ILE A 292 -0.25 10.40 -1.52
C ILE A 292 -0.15 9.41 -2.66
N TYR A 293 1.05 9.02 -3.12
CA TYR A 293 1.25 7.99 -4.15
C TYR A 293 2.72 7.58 -4.19
N MET A 294 3.04 6.29 -4.10
CA MET A 294 4.40 5.72 -4.22
C MET A 294 5.51 6.54 -3.51
N GLY A 295 5.29 6.89 -2.23
CA GLY A 295 6.26 7.63 -1.42
C GLY A 295 6.29 9.14 -1.62
N ILE A 296 5.53 9.70 -2.57
CA ILE A 296 5.32 11.15 -2.66
C ILE A 296 4.60 11.59 -1.40
N THR A 297 5.28 12.40 -0.61
CA THR A 297 4.81 12.81 0.72
C THR A 297 4.27 14.23 0.71
N VAL A 298 3.29 14.46 1.58
CA VAL A 298 2.62 15.75 1.75
C VAL A 298 2.51 16.05 3.23
N ASN A 299 2.89 17.27 3.61
CA ASN A 299 2.63 17.80 4.94
C ASN A 299 1.33 18.60 4.95
N LEU A 300 0.34 18.14 5.72
CA LEU A 300 -0.98 18.78 5.83
C LEU A 300 -0.91 20.17 6.46
N ILE A 301 0.10 20.46 7.29
CA ILE A 301 0.32 21.79 7.87
C ILE A 301 0.53 22.83 6.75
N ASP A 302 1.35 22.46 5.77
CA ASP A 302 1.63 23.29 4.61
C ASP A 302 0.46 23.23 3.61
N SER A 303 0.07 22.02 3.20
CA SER A 303 -0.97 21.82 2.18
C SER A 303 -2.30 22.51 2.55
N TRP A 304 -2.70 22.46 3.83
CA TRP A 304 -3.95 23.05 4.27
C TRP A 304 -3.87 24.47 4.85
N GLU A 305 -2.70 25.10 4.82
CA GLU A 305 -2.54 26.48 5.28
C GLU A 305 -3.59 27.47 4.73
N PRO A 306 -3.90 27.51 3.42
CA PRO A 306 -4.85 28.49 2.87
C PRO A 306 -6.32 28.17 3.20
N TYR A 307 -6.61 26.96 3.68
CA TYR A 307 -7.98 26.46 3.84
C TYR A 307 -8.44 26.59 5.29
N LYS A 308 -9.30 27.59 5.56
CA LYS A 308 -9.72 27.93 6.94
C LYS A 308 -10.34 26.76 7.70
N ALA A 309 -11.30 26.02 7.11
CA ALA A 309 -11.95 24.92 7.80
C ALA A 309 -11.00 23.76 8.06
N ALA A 310 -10.17 23.39 7.06
CA ALA A 310 -9.16 22.34 7.18
C ALA A 310 -8.08 22.66 8.22
N ARG A 311 -7.51 23.87 8.18
CA ARG A 311 -6.52 24.34 9.17
C ARG A 311 -7.06 24.37 10.59
N THR A 312 -8.32 24.77 10.75
CA THR A 312 -8.98 24.79 12.06
C THR A 312 -9.19 23.37 12.58
N ALA A 313 -9.64 22.44 11.72
CA ALA A 313 -9.82 21.04 12.10
C ALA A 313 -8.48 20.38 12.52
N LEU A 314 -7.39 20.64 11.79
CA LEU A 314 -6.06 20.07 12.07
C LEU A 314 -5.40 20.64 13.33
N SER A 315 -5.90 21.75 13.89
CA SER A 315 -5.25 22.43 15.01
C SER A 315 -5.09 21.56 16.27
N ASN A 316 -6.09 20.72 16.58
CA ASN A 316 -6.06 19.82 17.74
C ASN A 316 -5.01 18.72 17.58
N THR A 317 -4.88 18.15 16.39
CA THR A 317 -3.84 17.15 16.06
C THR A 317 -2.44 17.70 16.32
N LEU A 318 -2.23 18.99 16.01
CA LEU A 318 -0.94 19.68 16.10
C LEU A 318 -0.69 20.34 17.46
N ASP A 319 -1.54 20.11 18.46
CA ASP A 319 -1.30 20.61 19.80
C ASP A 319 -0.02 20.01 20.39
N SER A 320 0.82 20.84 21.03
CA SER A 320 2.11 20.39 21.55
C SER A 320 2.01 19.27 22.57
N SER A 321 0.91 19.18 23.35
CA SER A 321 0.69 18.08 24.28
C SER A 321 0.35 16.77 23.55
N ASN A 322 -0.46 16.85 22.50
CA ASN A 322 -0.82 15.70 21.68
C ASN A 322 0.39 15.15 20.92
N VAL A 323 1.16 16.04 20.26
CA VAL A 323 2.40 15.68 19.56
C VAL A 323 3.37 15.00 20.52
N ARG A 324 3.54 15.53 21.73
CA ARG A 324 4.43 14.94 22.75
C ARG A 324 3.96 13.55 23.18
N ASP A 325 2.67 13.37 23.44
CA ASP A 325 2.11 12.06 23.84
C ASP A 325 2.35 10.99 22.77
N ILE A 326 2.01 11.31 21.52
CA ILE A 326 2.18 10.40 20.37
C ILE A 326 3.68 10.08 20.16
N SER A 327 4.54 11.10 20.11
CA SER A 327 5.99 10.91 19.96
C SER A 327 6.59 10.05 21.08
N SER A 328 6.23 10.33 22.32
CA SER A 328 6.71 9.57 23.49
C SER A 328 6.23 8.12 23.45
N ARG A 329 5.00 7.89 22.98
CA ARG A 329 4.44 6.54 22.80
C ARG A 329 5.27 5.75 21.79
N TYR A 330 5.55 6.31 20.62
CA TYR A 330 6.38 5.62 19.61
C TYR A 330 7.83 5.42 20.08
N ALA A 331 8.41 6.35 20.85
CA ALA A 331 9.71 6.14 21.49
C ALA A 331 9.70 4.89 22.41
N SER A 332 8.66 4.76 23.24
CA SER A 332 8.51 3.61 24.13
C SER A 332 8.29 2.29 23.37
N ARG A 333 7.56 2.32 22.24
CA ARG A 333 7.35 1.17 21.37
C ARG A 333 8.67 0.74 20.72
N MET A 334 9.46 1.67 20.19
CA MET A 334 10.79 1.40 19.62
C MET A 334 11.71 0.66 20.59
N GLN A 335 11.77 1.12 21.85
CA GLN A 335 12.59 0.50 22.90
C GLN A 335 12.17 -0.94 23.23
N LYS A 336 10.90 -1.30 23.03
CA LYS A 336 10.39 -2.66 23.24
C LYS A 336 10.53 -3.53 21.99
N LEU A 337 10.22 -2.99 20.81
CA LEU A 337 10.13 -3.75 19.56
C LEU A 337 11.50 -4.18 19.03
N ILE A 338 12.55 -3.35 19.15
CA ILE A 338 13.91 -3.74 18.73
C ILE A 338 14.39 -5.01 19.46
N PRO A 339 14.48 -5.06 20.80
CA PRO A 339 14.97 -6.25 21.48
C PRO A 339 14.02 -7.46 21.31
N HIS A 340 12.70 -7.21 21.24
CA HIS A 340 11.73 -8.29 21.05
C HIS A 340 11.88 -8.95 19.67
N THR A 341 11.97 -8.16 18.60
CA THR A 341 12.20 -8.68 17.24
C THR A 341 13.56 -9.36 17.11
N GLN A 342 14.61 -8.83 17.72
CA GLN A 342 15.91 -9.50 17.79
C GLN A 342 15.81 -10.87 18.47
N GLN A 343 15.08 -10.98 19.59
CA GLN A 343 14.88 -12.23 20.30
C GLN A 343 14.14 -13.26 19.45
N LEU A 344 13.07 -12.84 18.75
CA LEU A 344 12.33 -13.71 17.83
C LEU A 344 13.17 -14.13 16.63
N LEU A 345 14.12 -13.31 16.19
CA LEU A 345 14.98 -13.65 15.06
C LEU A 345 16.15 -14.58 15.39
N LYS A 346 16.42 -14.85 16.68
CA LYS A 346 17.43 -15.83 17.11
C LYS A 346 17.10 -17.24 16.59
N GLU A 347 18.14 -18.02 16.37
CA GLU A 347 17.98 -19.42 15.96
C GLU A 347 17.16 -20.22 16.98
N GLY A 348 16.23 -21.03 16.49
CA GLY A 348 15.34 -21.84 17.33
C GLY A 348 14.20 -21.07 18.03
N ALA A 349 14.12 -19.74 17.92
CA ALA A 349 13.01 -18.98 18.53
C ALA A 349 11.71 -19.11 17.71
N LEU A 350 11.82 -19.05 16.38
CA LEU A 350 10.70 -19.24 15.45
C LEU A 350 10.69 -20.67 14.91
N ILE A 351 9.94 -21.51 15.60
CA ILE A 351 9.65 -22.90 15.20
C ILE A 351 8.18 -22.97 14.78
N GLU A 352 7.87 -23.81 13.80
CA GLU A 352 6.52 -24.01 13.25
C GLU A 352 5.46 -24.15 14.33
N GLU A 353 5.69 -25.02 15.32
CA GLU A 353 4.75 -25.26 16.42
C GLU A 353 4.50 -24.01 17.27
N ASN A 354 5.55 -23.29 17.64
CA ASN A 354 5.44 -22.08 18.44
C ASN A 354 4.67 -20.97 17.72
N VAL A 355 4.85 -20.85 16.40
CA VAL A 355 4.13 -19.88 15.57
C VAL A 355 2.66 -20.26 15.46
N LEU A 356 2.34 -21.53 15.23
CA LEU A 356 0.96 -22.03 15.16
C LEU A 356 0.20 -21.88 16.48
N ASP A 357 0.87 -22.08 17.62
CA ASP A 357 0.25 -21.90 18.93
C ASP A 357 0.03 -20.41 19.28
N HIS A 358 0.76 -19.50 18.62
CA HIS A 358 0.80 -18.09 18.96
C HIS A 358 0.59 -17.15 17.76
N VAL A 359 -0.19 -17.58 16.75
CA VAL A 359 -0.42 -16.81 15.51
C VAL A 359 -0.79 -15.35 15.80
N SER A 360 -1.76 -15.13 16.70
CA SER A 360 -2.21 -13.79 17.06
C SER A 360 -1.09 -12.92 17.65
N LYS A 361 -0.26 -13.47 18.54
CA LYS A 361 0.88 -12.74 19.13
C LYS A 361 1.90 -12.38 18.06
N VAL A 362 2.25 -13.32 17.19
CA VAL A 362 3.22 -13.11 16.09
C VAL A 362 2.72 -12.02 15.12
N THR A 363 1.47 -12.12 14.66
CA THR A 363 0.88 -11.11 13.76
C THR A 363 0.76 -9.75 14.43
N ASN A 364 0.46 -9.70 15.74
CA ASN A 364 0.44 -8.44 16.50
C ASN A 364 1.81 -7.76 16.50
N VAL A 365 2.91 -8.50 16.70
CA VAL A 365 4.27 -7.94 16.65
C VAL A 365 4.58 -7.37 15.28
N VAL A 366 4.24 -8.09 14.20
CA VAL A 366 4.40 -7.57 12.82
C VAL A 366 3.64 -6.26 12.64
N ARG A 367 2.39 -6.18 13.11
CA ARG A 367 1.58 -4.95 13.03
C ARG A 367 2.21 -3.78 13.78
N GLU A 368 2.58 -4.00 15.04
CA GLU A 368 3.20 -2.97 15.88
C GLU A 368 4.47 -2.41 15.26
N CYS A 369 5.31 -3.29 14.67
CA CYS A 369 6.50 -2.88 13.96
C CYS A 369 6.17 -1.98 12.76
N ASN A 370 5.26 -2.39 11.87
CA ASN A 370 4.94 -1.60 10.67
C ASN A 370 4.26 -0.27 11.00
N VAL A 371 3.33 -0.25 11.95
CA VAL A 371 2.68 0.99 12.42
C VAL A 371 3.72 1.96 12.98
N THR A 372 4.65 1.45 13.79
CA THR A 372 5.74 2.26 14.37
C THR A 372 6.69 2.80 13.30
N LEU A 373 7.11 1.95 12.36
CA LEU A 373 7.97 2.33 11.25
C LEU A 373 7.30 3.39 10.36
N ARG A 374 6.02 3.21 10.02
CA ARG A 374 5.26 4.15 9.19
C ARG A 374 5.23 5.52 9.82
N TRP A 375 4.82 5.60 11.08
CA TRP A 375 4.69 6.88 11.76
C TRP A 375 6.04 7.60 11.88
N LEU A 376 7.08 6.92 12.34
CA LEU A 376 8.40 7.51 12.54
C LEU A 376 9.06 7.94 11.22
N MET A 377 9.01 7.09 10.18
CA MET A 377 9.61 7.43 8.90
C MET A 377 8.94 8.65 8.27
N LEU A 378 7.60 8.75 8.30
CA LEU A 378 6.89 9.89 7.73
C LEU A 378 7.15 11.17 8.55
N HIS A 379 6.95 11.15 9.87
CA HIS A 379 6.99 12.36 10.69
C HIS A 379 8.40 12.85 11.03
N ALA A 380 9.43 12.02 10.87
CA ALA A 380 10.83 12.46 11.02
C ALA A 380 11.47 12.88 9.68
N SER A 381 10.88 12.50 8.54
CA SER A 381 11.40 12.85 7.21
C SER A 381 11.28 14.36 6.90
N MET A 382 12.18 14.86 6.04
CA MET A 382 12.04 16.17 5.34
C MET A 382 12.12 15.95 3.82
N PRO A 383 11.03 15.46 3.22
CA PRO A 383 10.97 15.11 1.80
C PRO A 383 10.64 16.33 0.93
N GLY A 384 11.42 17.41 1.04
CA GLY A 384 11.40 18.46 0.02
C GLY A 384 11.92 19.83 0.46
N PRO A 385 12.44 20.65 -0.48
CA PRO A 385 12.93 22.00 -0.21
C PRO A 385 11.81 22.93 0.29
N ALA A 386 10.59 22.78 -0.23
CA ALA A 386 9.44 23.61 0.11
C ALA A 386 9.12 23.60 1.62
N TRP A 387 9.41 22.51 2.32
CA TRP A 387 9.04 22.35 3.74
C TRP A 387 10.01 23.08 4.68
N GLU A 388 11.25 23.32 4.24
CA GLU A 388 12.25 24.04 5.02
C GLU A 388 11.87 25.51 5.23
N GLY A 389 11.12 26.09 4.29
CA GLY A 389 10.62 27.46 4.36
C GLY A 389 9.50 27.67 5.38
N ASN A 390 8.76 26.61 5.75
CA ASN A 390 7.60 26.69 6.65
C ASN A 390 8.02 26.49 8.12
N LYS A 391 8.07 27.59 8.89
CA LYS A 391 8.50 27.59 10.30
C LYS A 391 7.69 26.64 11.18
N ARG A 392 6.38 26.50 10.93
CA ARG A 392 5.51 25.62 11.74
C ARG A 392 5.78 24.15 11.44
N CYS A 393 5.96 23.79 10.17
CA CYS A 393 6.36 22.43 9.78
C CYS A 393 7.67 22.02 10.46
N LYS A 394 8.67 22.90 10.40
CA LYS A 394 9.97 22.68 11.06
C LYS A 394 9.82 22.52 12.57
N GLN A 395 9.09 23.42 13.24
CA GLN A 395 8.88 23.38 14.68
C GLN A 395 8.25 22.06 15.15
N ILE A 396 7.16 21.62 14.49
CA ILE A 396 6.47 20.37 14.86
C ILE A 396 7.38 19.17 14.61
N ARG A 397 8.12 19.15 13.49
CA ARG A 397 9.09 18.08 13.21
C ARG A 397 10.21 18.03 14.25
N ASP A 398 10.80 19.17 14.60
CA ASP A 398 11.87 19.23 15.60
C ASP A 398 11.36 18.75 16.97
N GLN A 399 10.12 19.09 17.32
CA GLN A 399 9.45 18.53 18.49
C GLN A 399 9.31 17.00 18.39
N VAL A 400 8.85 16.47 17.24
CA VAL A 400 8.73 15.01 17.03
C VAL A 400 10.08 14.33 17.21
N ILE A 401 11.15 14.85 16.62
CA ILE A 401 12.50 14.29 16.71
C ILE A 401 12.98 14.26 18.17
N ALA A 402 12.77 15.35 18.91
CA ALA A 402 13.16 15.46 20.31
C ALA A 402 12.35 14.51 21.21
N ASP A 403 11.01 14.58 21.15
CA ASP A 403 10.11 13.84 22.03
C ASP A 403 10.14 12.32 21.70
N ALA A 404 10.31 11.95 20.42
CA ALA A 404 10.44 10.55 20.01
C ALA A 404 11.85 9.97 20.23
N LYS A 405 12.83 10.81 20.63
CA LYS A 405 14.25 10.46 20.70
C LYS A 405 14.73 9.80 19.40
N TYR A 406 14.34 10.38 18.28
CA TYR A 406 14.51 9.77 16.97
C TYR A 406 15.98 9.51 16.65
N SER A 407 16.28 8.28 16.26
CA SER A 407 17.59 7.87 15.78
C SER A 407 17.43 7.13 14.44
N PRO A 408 18.01 7.65 13.34
CA PRO A 408 17.97 6.97 12.04
C PRO A 408 18.49 5.53 12.12
N LEU A 409 19.51 5.28 12.94
CA LEU A 409 20.08 3.95 13.13
C LEU A 409 19.10 2.97 13.78
N GLN A 410 18.34 3.42 14.78
CA GLN A 410 17.36 2.57 15.47
C GLN A 410 16.15 2.28 14.58
N VAL A 411 15.66 3.27 13.84
CA VAL A 411 14.55 3.07 12.88
C VAL A 411 14.98 2.12 11.77
N PHE A 412 16.20 2.30 11.25
CA PHE A 412 16.77 1.39 10.26
C PHE A 412 16.94 -0.03 10.82
N GLU A 413 17.42 -0.18 12.06
CA GLU A 413 17.53 -1.48 12.72
C GLU A 413 16.17 -2.17 12.87
N LEU A 414 15.14 -1.44 13.30
CA LEU A 414 13.78 -1.98 13.39
C LEU A 414 13.26 -2.38 12.00
N LEU A 415 13.51 -1.59 10.96
CA LEU A 415 13.13 -1.91 9.58
C LEU A 415 13.75 -3.23 9.14
N LEU A 416 15.06 -3.41 9.35
CA LEU A 416 15.78 -4.63 9.02
C LEU A 416 15.23 -5.85 9.76
N ASN A 417 14.99 -5.72 11.07
CA ASN A 417 14.44 -6.81 11.87
C ASN A 417 13.01 -7.16 11.42
N THR A 418 12.19 -6.14 11.16
CA THR A 418 10.79 -6.29 10.74
C THR A 418 10.70 -7.00 9.40
N ALA A 419 11.47 -6.56 8.40
CA ALA A 419 11.49 -7.17 7.08
C ALA A 419 11.94 -8.64 7.13
N GLN A 420 12.99 -8.96 7.91
CA GLN A 420 13.43 -10.33 8.07
C GLN A 420 12.39 -11.19 8.81
N PHE A 421 11.77 -10.64 9.84
CA PHE A 421 10.76 -11.33 10.63
C PHE A 421 9.52 -11.65 9.79
N GLU A 422 9.00 -10.68 9.04
CA GLU A 422 7.89 -10.86 8.11
C GLU A 422 8.18 -11.93 7.07
N LEU A 423 9.36 -11.89 6.44
CA LEU A 423 9.73 -12.85 5.41
C LEU A 423 9.73 -14.28 5.98
N LYS A 424 10.37 -14.48 7.15
CA LYS A 424 10.39 -15.79 7.82
C LYS A 424 8.98 -16.29 8.14
N ILE A 425 8.13 -15.45 8.73
CA ILE A 425 6.76 -15.84 9.09
C ILE A 425 5.95 -16.16 7.83
N ARG A 426 6.05 -15.33 6.80
CA ARG A 426 5.34 -15.52 5.54
C ARG A 426 5.74 -16.83 4.86
N ASP A 427 7.04 -17.11 4.78
CA ASP A 427 7.55 -18.34 4.19
C ASP A 427 7.09 -19.58 4.98
N MET A 428 7.11 -19.51 6.32
CA MET A 428 6.56 -20.57 7.18
C MET A 428 5.07 -20.82 6.90
N PHE A 429 4.24 -19.77 6.85
CA PHE A 429 2.81 -19.92 6.55
C PHE A 429 2.52 -20.42 5.14
N LYS A 430 3.32 -20.01 4.14
CA LYS A 430 3.23 -20.55 2.77
C LYS A 430 3.51 -22.05 2.73
N CYS A 431 4.62 -22.49 3.35
CA CYS A 431 4.94 -23.92 3.45
C CYS A 431 3.85 -24.70 4.19
N LEU A 432 3.37 -24.15 5.29
CA LEU A 432 2.30 -24.72 6.10
C LEU A 432 0.99 -24.92 5.35
N LEU A 433 0.61 -23.96 4.50
CA LEU A 433 -0.61 -24.07 3.68
C LEU A 433 -0.45 -25.12 2.57
N ILE A 434 0.71 -25.19 1.92
CA ILE A 434 1.01 -26.19 0.88
C ILE A 434 1.01 -27.60 1.48
N GLU A 435 1.62 -27.78 2.65
CA GLU A 435 1.74 -29.09 3.30
C GLU A 435 0.51 -29.48 4.14
N LYS A 436 -0.48 -28.58 4.28
CA LYS A 436 -1.63 -28.72 5.20
C LYS A 436 -2.34 -30.07 5.06
N GLN A 437 -2.74 -30.42 3.83
CA GLN A 437 -3.46 -31.66 3.55
C GLN A 437 -2.59 -32.89 3.84
N ASN A 438 -1.33 -32.85 3.39
CA ASN A 438 -0.40 -33.98 3.55
C ASN A 438 -0.07 -34.24 5.03
N LYS A 439 0.16 -33.18 5.82
CA LYS A 439 0.38 -33.27 7.26
C LYS A 439 -0.84 -33.80 7.99
N TRP A 440 -2.04 -33.33 7.64
CA TRP A 440 -3.29 -33.84 8.22
C TRP A 440 -3.46 -35.35 7.99
N GLU A 441 -3.32 -35.83 6.76
CA GLU A 441 -3.46 -37.26 6.44
C GLU A 441 -2.37 -38.11 7.10
N LYS A 442 -1.14 -37.60 7.16
CA LYS A 442 -0.04 -38.28 7.86
C LYS A 442 -0.35 -38.48 9.35
N TYR A 443 -0.72 -37.42 10.06
CA TYR A 443 -1.01 -37.51 11.49
C TYR A 443 -2.26 -38.34 11.79
N LYS A 444 -3.27 -38.25 10.93
CA LYS A 444 -4.45 -39.11 10.99
C LYS A 444 -4.06 -40.58 10.89
N LYS A 445 -3.28 -40.94 9.86
CA LYS A 445 -2.81 -42.31 9.64
C LYS A 445 -2.01 -42.84 10.82
N GLU A 446 -1.02 -42.09 11.30
CA GLU A 446 -0.20 -42.48 12.45
C GLU A 446 -1.04 -42.65 13.73
N GLY A 447 -2.01 -41.76 13.97
CA GLY A 447 -2.93 -41.87 15.11
C GLY A 447 -3.82 -43.11 15.02
N VAL A 448 -4.34 -43.44 13.84
CA VAL A 448 -5.13 -44.66 13.60
C VAL A 448 -4.28 -45.91 13.83
N GLU A 449 -3.08 -45.97 13.25
CA GLU A 449 -2.17 -47.11 13.36
C GLU A 449 -1.80 -47.40 14.83
N ARG A 450 -1.46 -46.37 15.62
CA ARG A 450 -1.17 -46.55 17.06
C ARG A 450 -2.37 -47.06 17.85
N MET A 451 -3.60 -46.62 17.53
CA MET A 451 -4.82 -47.13 18.18
C MET A 451 -5.11 -48.58 17.79
N MET A 452 -4.92 -48.93 16.51
CA MET A 452 -5.13 -50.31 16.04
C MET A 452 -4.07 -51.26 16.62
N GLU A 453 -2.81 -50.82 16.75
CA GLU A 453 -1.76 -51.57 17.44
C GLU A 453 -2.08 -51.80 18.92
N LEU A 454 -2.58 -50.79 19.65
CA LEU A 454 -3.05 -50.99 21.03
C LEU A 454 -4.20 -52.00 21.09
N SER A 455 -5.14 -51.95 20.15
CA SER A 455 -6.22 -52.94 20.05
C SER A 455 -5.68 -54.37 19.85
N GLU A 456 -4.65 -54.56 19.03
CA GLU A 456 -4.01 -55.87 18.80
C GLU A 456 -3.18 -56.37 20.00
N VAL A 457 -2.63 -55.45 20.80
CA VAL A 457 -1.93 -55.79 22.04
C VAL A 457 -2.92 -56.33 23.07
N PHE A 458 -4.05 -55.65 23.28
CA PHE A 458 -5.08 -56.09 24.23
C PHE A 458 -5.91 -57.29 23.74
N SER A 459 -5.87 -57.62 22.44
CA SER A 459 -6.49 -58.86 21.92
C SER A 459 -5.66 -60.12 22.22
N GLY A 460 -4.38 -59.95 22.55
CA GLY A 460 -3.42 -61.04 22.76
C GLY A 460 -2.71 -61.52 21.49
N ILE A 461 -2.93 -60.87 20.34
CA ILE A 461 -2.28 -61.21 19.05
C ILE A 461 -0.81 -60.76 19.05
N LYS A 462 -0.53 -59.58 19.62
CA LYS A 462 0.83 -59.05 19.81
C LYS A 462 1.21 -59.11 21.29
N PRO A 463 1.96 -60.13 21.74
CA PRO A 463 2.29 -60.28 23.15
C PRO A 463 3.25 -59.17 23.59
N LEU A 464 2.83 -58.44 24.61
CA LEU A 464 3.57 -57.32 25.18
C LEU A 464 3.77 -57.62 26.67
N THR A 465 5.00 -57.48 27.16
CA THR A 465 5.35 -57.95 28.50
C THR A 465 4.52 -57.22 29.56
N ARG A 466 3.83 -57.98 30.44
CA ARG A 466 2.93 -57.46 31.49
C ARG A 466 1.61 -56.85 31.00
N VAL A 467 1.14 -57.22 29.81
CA VAL A 467 -0.21 -56.87 29.33
C VAL A 467 -1.07 -58.12 29.22
N GLU A 468 -2.17 -58.16 29.94
CA GLU A 468 -3.17 -59.24 29.85
C GLU A 468 -4.21 -58.93 28.77
N LYS A 469 -4.78 -59.99 28.18
CA LYS A 469 -5.86 -59.86 27.21
C LYS A 469 -7.07 -59.17 27.86
N ASN A 470 -7.58 -58.12 27.23
CA ASN A 470 -8.75 -57.37 27.71
C ASN A 470 -9.66 -57.00 26.52
N GLU A 471 -10.79 -57.69 26.39
CA GLU A 471 -11.71 -57.54 25.25
C GLU A 471 -12.42 -56.17 25.23
N ASN A 472 -12.61 -55.56 26.41
CA ASN A 472 -13.20 -54.23 26.52
C ASN A 472 -12.24 -53.16 25.99
N LEU A 473 -10.96 -53.22 26.40
CA LEU A 473 -9.93 -52.27 25.92
C LEU A 473 -9.61 -52.49 24.44
N GLN A 474 -9.55 -53.73 23.99
CA GLN A 474 -9.44 -54.06 22.56
C GLN A 474 -10.54 -53.35 21.75
N SER A 475 -11.80 -53.58 22.12
CA SER A 475 -12.95 -52.98 21.42
C SER A 475 -12.93 -51.45 21.48
N TRP A 476 -12.53 -50.88 22.62
CA TRP A 476 -12.44 -49.44 22.82
C TRP A 476 -11.37 -48.80 21.94
N PHE A 477 -10.14 -49.33 21.94
CA PHE A 477 -9.05 -48.80 21.09
C PHE A 477 -9.36 -48.97 19.60
N GLY A 478 -9.94 -50.10 19.19
CA GLY A 478 -10.38 -50.31 17.81
C GLY A 478 -11.49 -49.33 17.38
N ALA A 479 -12.44 -49.04 18.28
CA ALA A 479 -13.47 -48.03 18.04
C ALA A 479 -12.87 -46.61 17.95
N MET A 480 -11.91 -46.30 18.83
CA MET A 480 -11.19 -45.02 18.83
C MET A 480 -10.45 -44.80 17.51
N GLY A 481 -9.73 -45.81 17.01
CA GLY A 481 -9.08 -45.77 15.70
C GLY A 481 -10.06 -45.46 14.56
N LYS A 482 -11.23 -46.12 14.53
CA LYS A 482 -12.28 -45.81 13.54
C LYS A 482 -12.83 -44.39 13.68
N GLN A 483 -12.93 -43.85 14.90
CA GLN A 483 -13.36 -42.47 15.10
C GLN A 483 -12.32 -41.47 14.59
N ILE A 484 -11.03 -41.71 14.80
CA ILE A 484 -9.94 -40.90 14.21
C ILE A 484 -10.00 -40.99 12.67
N ASP A 485 -10.20 -42.19 12.12
CA ASP A 485 -10.28 -42.40 10.68
C ASP A 485 -11.50 -41.71 10.04
N SER A 486 -12.58 -41.53 10.79
CA SER A 486 -13.76 -40.79 10.32
C SER A 486 -13.57 -39.26 10.23
N LEU A 487 -12.46 -38.72 10.74
CA LEU A 487 -12.19 -37.27 10.71
C LEU A 487 -11.94 -36.79 9.28
N LYS A 488 -12.62 -35.72 8.89
CA LYS A 488 -12.53 -35.10 7.56
C LYS A 488 -11.85 -33.74 7.65
N HIS A 489 -11.01 -33.45 6.65
CA HIS A 489 -10.35 -32.15 6.53
C HIS A 489 -11.32 -31.01 6.18
N GLU A 490 -12.34 -31.29 5.34
CA GLU A 490 -13.32 -30.31 4.86
C GLU A 490 -14.17 -29.70 5.99
N ASP A 491 -14.51 -30.52 7.00
CA ASP A 491 -15.36 -30.12 8.12
C ASP A 491 -14.55 -29.63 9.33
N ALA A 492 -13.73 -28.59 9.13
CA ALA A 492 -12.73 -28.13 10.10
C ALA A 492 -13.25 -27.95 11.53
N THR A 493 -14.43 -27.34 11.68
CA THR A 493 -15.01 -27.05 12.99
C THR A 493 -15.51 -28.33 13.69
N VAL A 494 -16.15 -29.23 12.95
CA VAL A 494 -16.71 -30.47 13.50
C VAL A 494 -15.59 -31.44 13.84
N SER A 495 -14.65 -31.65 12.91
CA SER A 495 -13.45 -32.47 13.13
C SER A 495 -12.62 -31.92 14.27
N GLY A 496 -12.44 -30.60 14.38
CA GLY A 496 -11.73 -29.97 15.51
C GLY A 496 -12.35 -30.29 16.87
N ARG A 497 -13.68 -30.15 17.01
CA ARG A 497 -14.39 -30.49 18.26
C ARG A 497 -14.27 -31.97 18.61
N LYS A 498 -14.41 -32.84 17.59
CA LYS A 498 -14.29 -34.28 17.77
C LYS A 498 -12.88 -34.66 18.23
N ILE A 499 -11.83 -34.07 17.66
CA ILE A 499 -10.46 -34.31 18.10
C ILE A 499 -10.24 -33.95 19.58
N VAL A 500 -10.78 -32.82 20.04
CA VAL A 500 -10.68 -32.42 21.46
C VAL A 500 -11.34 -33.47 22.37
N GLN A 501 -12.50 -34.01 21.98
CA GLN A 501 -13.17 -35.09 22.71
C GLN A 501 -12.34 -36.38 22.73
N LEU A 502 -11.71 -36.74 21.61
CA LEU A 502 -10.84 -37.92 21.51
C LEU A 502 -9.60 -37.79 22.41
N ILE A 503 -8.98 -36.60 22.46
CA ILE A 503 -7.84 -36.32 23.36
C ILE A 503 -8.24 -36.49 24.82
N GLN A 504 -9.39 -35.93 25.22
CA GLN A 504 -9.93 -36.05 26.57
C GLN A 504 -10.21 -37.52 26.93
N ALA A 505 -10.86 -38.27 26.03
CA ALA A 505 -11.14 -39.69 26.24
C ALA A 505 -9.86 -40.53 26.39
N LEU A 506 -8.79 -40.20 25.65
CA LEU A 506 -7.48 -40.85 25.79
C LEU A 506 -6.79 -40.53 27.13
N GLN A 507 -6.95 -39.30 27.64
CA GLN A 507 -6.47 -38.93 28.98
C GLN A 507 -7.22 -39.72 30.07
N GLU A 508 -8.54 -39.77 30.00
CA GLU A 508 -9.37 -40.47 30.98
C GLU A 508 -9.05 -41.97 31.02
N VAL A 509 -8.96 -42.64 29.86
CA VAL A 509 -8.63 -44.07 29.82
C VAL A 509 -7.23 -44.37 30.34
N GLN A 510 -6.27 -43.47 30.14
CA GLN A 510 -4.94 -43.60 30.72
C GLN A 510 -4.99 -43.62 32.26
N GLU A 511 -5.77 -42.72 32.86
CA GLU A 511 -5.91 -42.57 34.31
C GLU A 511 -6.75 -43.68 34.95
N PHE A 512 -7.93 -43.97 34.40
CA PHE A 512 -8.89 -44.92 34.98
C PHE A 512 -8.40 -46.37 35.00
N HIS A 513 -7.61 -46.78 34.00
CA HIS A 513 -7.12 -48.15 33.88
C HIS A 513 -5.68 -48.34 34.38
N GLN A 514 -5.07 -47.32 35.00
CA GLN A 514 -3.67 -47.36 35.46
C GLN A 514 -2.67 -47.77 34.37
N LEU A 515 -2.98 -47.43 33.11
CA LEU A 515 -2.18 -47.78 31.93
C LEU A 515 -0.81 -47.09 31.92
N GLU A 516 -0.59 -46.14 32.83
CA GLU A 516 0.70 -45.49 33.09
C GLU A 516 1.79 -46.46 33.53
N SER A 517 1.40 -47.59 34.13
CA SER A 517 2.31 -48.63 34.60
C SER A 517 3.02 -49.36 33.46
N ILE A 518 2.48 -49.32 32.23
CA ILE A 518 3.04 -49.96 31.05
C ILE A 518 3.64 -48.89 30.13
N LEU A 519 4.97 -48.79 30.11
CA LEU A 519 5.70 -47.75 29.39
C LEU A 519 5.31 -47.64 27.91
N GLN A 520 5.14 -48.77 27.23
CA GLN A 520 4.85 -48.81 25.79
C GLN A 520 3.42 -48.37 25.47
N VAL A 521 2.44 -48.72 26.32
CA VAL A 521 1.05 -48.25 26.18
C VAL A 521 0.98 -46.76 26.46
N ARG A 522 1.66 -46.28 27.51
CA ARG A 522 1.77 -44.86 27.83
C ARG A 522 2.36 -44.06 26.67
N GLN A 523 3.40 -44.59 26.01
CA GLN A 523 4.02 -43.95 24.86
C GLN A 523 3.05 -43.84 23.69
N PHE A 524 2.35 -44.92 23.32
CA PHE A 524 1.38 -44.88 22.22
C PHE A 524 0.20 -43.93 22.49
N LEU A 525 -0.28 -43.85 23.73
CA LEU A 525 -1.30 -42.87 24.13
C LEU A 525 -0.77 -41.44 24.05
N ALA A 526 0.48 -41.19 24.47
CA ALA A 526 1.12 -39.89 24.35
C ALA A 526 1.31 -39.49 22.88
N ASP A 527 1.84 -40.37 22.04
CA ASP A 527 2.07 -40.13 20.62
C ASP A 527 0.75 -39.85 19.89
N THR A 528 -0.30 -40.62 20.19
CA THR A 528 -1.63 -40.42 19.58
C THR A 528 -2.21 -39.06 19.96
N ARG A 529 -2.12 -38.65 21.23
CA ARG A 529 -2.53 -37.30 21.64
C ARG A 529 -1.72 -36.23 20.93
N ASN A 530 -0.41 -36.42 20.79
CA ASN A 530 0.45 -35.49 20.05
C ASN A 530 0.00 -35.38 18.59
N TYR A 531 -0.26 -36.49 17.89
CA TYR A 531 -0.77 -36.46 16.51
C TYR A 531 -2.11 -35.74 16.41
N LEU A 532 -3.04 -36.00 17.34
CA LEU A 532 -4.32 -35.31 17.42
C LEU A 532 -4.16 -33.79 17.68
N HIS A 533 -3.23 -33.38 18.54
CA HIS A 533 -2.89 -31.96 18.72
C HIS A 533 -2.33 -31.33 17.44
N GLN A 534 -1.43 -32.02 16.72
CA GLN A 534 -0.89 -31.54 15.44
C GLN A 534 -1.99 -31.46 14.36
N MET A 535 -2.96 -32.37 14.37
CA MET A 535 -4.13 -32.28 13.48
C MET A 535 -4.94 -31.00 13.76
N ILE A 536 -5.22 -30.67 15.03
CA ILE A 536 -5.90 -29.41 15.41
C ILE A 536 -5.09 -28.19 14.94
N ARG A 537 -3.77 -28.19 15.14
CA ARG A 537 -2.90 -27.09 14.69
C ARG A 537 -2.98 -26.92 13.17
N THR A 538 -2.88 -28.03 12.43
CA THR A 538 -2.89 -28.06 10.97
C THR A 538 -4.22 -27.55 10.39
N ILE A 539 -5.35 -27.93 10.98
CA ILE A 539 -6.67 -27.53 10.44
C ILE A 539 -6.97 -26.03 10.65
N ASN A 540 -6.41 -25.44 11.71
CA ASN A 540 -6.57 -24.03 12.06
C ASN A 540 -5.73 -23.06 11.22
N ILE A 541 -4.88 -23.56 10.32
CA ILE A 541 -4.08 -22.72 9.41
C ILE A 541 -5.00 -22.08 8.38
N LYS A 542 -5.07 -20.75 8.39
CA LYS A 542 -5.94 -19.94 7.53
C LYS A 542 -5.13 -19.08 6.57
N GLU A 543 -5.64 -18.93 5.35
CA GLU A 543 -5.07 -18.03 4.34
C GLU A 543 -5.18 -16.56 4.74
N ASP A 544 -6.21 -16.18 5.51
CA ASP A 544 -6.42 -14.83 6.06
C ASP A 544 -5.20 -14.27 6.81
N VAL A 545 -4.36 -15.13 7.38
CA VAL A 545 -3.12 -14.71 8.05
C VAL A 545 -2.13 -14.13 7.04
N LEU A 546 -1.97 -14.75 5.87
CA LEU A 546 -1.12 -14.24 4.80
C LEU A 546 -1.67 -12.93 4.23
N ILE A 547 -2.99 -12.84 4.05
CA ILE A 547 -3.66 -11.61 3.61
C ILE A 547 -3.37 -10.48 4.62
N THR A 548 -3.54 -10.75 5.92
CA THR A 548 -3.24 -9.80 6.99
C THR A 548 -1.79 -9.34 6.94
N LEU A 549 -0.83 -10.28 6.82
CA LEU A 549 0.59 -9.98 6.73
C LEU A 549 0.93 -9.11 5.50
N GLN A 550 0.25 -9.35 4.37
CA GLN A 550 0.44 -8.57 3.15
C GLN A 550 -0.13 -7.15 3.28
N ILE A 551 -1.25 -6.96 3.96
CA ILE A 551 -1.84 -5.63 4.21
C ILE A 551 -0.95 -4.83 5.16
N VAL A 552 -0.55 -5.43 6.29
CA VAL A 552 0.20 -4.71 7.34
C VAL A 552 1.66 -4.49 6.97
N GLY A 553 2.19 -5.31 6.07
CA GLY A 553 3.57 -5.23 5.59
C GLY A 553 3.80 -4.19 4.48
N ASP A 554 2.81 -3.37 4.13
CA ASP A 554 2.97 -2.34 3.10
C ASP A 554 4.03 -1.29 3.48
N LEU A 555 4.98 -1.06 2.57
CA LEU A 555 6.05 -0.07 2.71
C LEU A 555 6.04 0.94 1.55
N SER A 556 4.98 0.99 0.73
CA SER A 556 4.86 1.91 -0.41
C SER A 556 5.05 3.38 -0.03
N TYR A 557 4.65 3.76 1.19
CA TYR A 557 4.80 5.11 1.74
C TYR A 557 6.25 5.56 1.93
N ALA A 558 7.19 4.62 1.99
CA ALA A 558 8.59 4.91 2.30
C ALA A 558 9.47 4.96 1.05
N TRP A 559 8.92 4.79 -0.15
CA TRP A 559 9.69 4.63 -1.38
C TRP A 559 10.80 5.69 -1.55
N GLU A 560 10.46 6.97 -1.42
CA GLU A 560 11.44 8.08 -1.47
C GLU A 560 12.25 8.23 -0.16
N ILE A 561 11.67 7.83 0.97
CA ILE A 561 12.30 7.99 2.30
C ILE A 561 13.43 6.98 2.49
N VAL A 562 13.32 5.77 1.90
CA VAL A 562 14.30 4.69 2.03
C VAL A 562 15.69 5.13 1.54
N ASP A 563 15.76 5.99 0.52
CA ASP A 563 17.01 6.51 -0.03
C ASP A 563 17.85 7.26 1.01
N SER A 564 17.21 7.90 1.99
CA SER A 564 17.91 8.59 3.09
C SER A 564 18.73 7.66 3.97
N TYR A 565 18.44 6.36 3.96
CA TYR A 565 19.17 5.33 4.72
C TYR A 565 20.34 4.72 3.94
N THR A 566 20.56 5.10 2.67
CA THR A 566 21.59 4.49 1.80
C THR A 566 22.98 4.53 2.43
N ASN A 567 23.39 5.67 3.01
CA ASN A 567 24.69 5.80 3.67
C ASN A 567 24.81 4.85 4.88
N ILE A 568 23.73 4.74 5.67
CA ILE A 568 23.67 3.84 6.83
C ILE A 568 23.78 2.37 6.37
N MET A 569 23.12 2.01 5.28
CA MET A 569 23.20 0.66 4.69
C MET A 569 24.64 0.33 4.28
N GLN A 570 25.30 1.25 3.54
CA GLN A 570 26.66 1.06 3.04
C GLN A 570 27.68 0.92 4.19
N GLU A 571 27.59 1.79 5.20
CA GLU A 571 28.45 1.67 6.39
C GLU A 571 28.17 0.40 7.19
N GLY A 572 26.91 0.01 7.31
CA GLY A 572 26.49 -1.20 8.00
C GLY A 572 27.07 -2.46 7.36
N ILE A 573 27.04 -2.56 6.03
CA ILE A 573 27.64 -3.68 5.29
C ILE A 573 29.16 -3.74 5.51
N LYS A 574 29.84 -2.59 5.46
CA LYS A 574 31.30 -2.52 5.69
C LYS A 574 31.68 -3.01 7.08
N LYS A 575 30.87 -2.69 8.10
CA LYS A 575 31.11 -3.10 9.49
C LYS A 575 30.73 -4.56 9.74
N ASN A 576 29.65 -5.05 9.14
CA ASN A 576 29.16 -6.41 9.32
C ASN A 576 28.54 -6.96 8.03
N PRO A 577 29.28 -7.78 7.26
CA PRO A 577 28.78 -8.37 6.01
C PRO A 577 27.52 -9.23 6.17
N SER A 578 27.27 -9.82 7.36
CA SER A 578 26.05 -10.62 7.60
C SER A 578 24.75 -9.79 7.55
N LEU A 579 24.86 -8.46 7.63
CA LEU A 579 23.73 -7.53 7.46
C LEU A 579 23.02 -7.70 6.11
N VAL A 580 23.73 -8.19 5.09
CA VAL A 580 23.21 -8.44 3.74
C VAL A 580 21.97 -9.34 3.75
N ILE A 581 21.87 -10.29 4.69
CA ILE A 581 20.69 -11.17 4.80
C ILE A 581 19.44 -10.36 5.18
N LYS A 582 19.55 -9.43 6.12
CA LYS A 582 18.45 -8.55 6.54
C LYS A 582 18.11 -7.52 5.47
N LEU A 583 19.13 -7.01 4.77
CA LEU A 583 18.95 -6.10 3.65
C LEU A 583 18.21 -6.77 2.49
N ARG A 584 18.53 -8.02 2.16
CA ARG A 584 17.78 -8.79 1.16
C ARG A 584 16.28 -8.82 1.49
N ALA A 585 15.94 -9.14 2.74
CA ALA A 585 14.54 -9.14 3.18
C ALA A 585 13.90 -7.75 3.08
N THR A 586 14.66 -6.69 3.40
CA THR A 586 14.20 -5.30 3.30
C THR A 586 13.93 -4.89 1.85
N PHE A 587 14.82 -5.21 0.91
CA PHE A 587 14.59 -4.95 -0.51
C PHE A 587 13.42 -5.76 -1.08
N LEU A 588 13.21 -6.99 -0.62
CA LEU A 588 12.01 -7.75 -0.98
C LEU A 588 10.74 -7.05 -0.48
N LYS A 589 10.71 -6.59 0.77
CA LYS A 589 9.59 -5.82 1.33
C LYS A 589 9.31 -4.54 0.54
N VAL A 590 10.36 -3.82 0.13
CA VAL A 590 10.26 -2.61 -0.70
C VAL A 590 9.70 -2.94 -2.09
N ARG A 591 10.14 -4.06 -2.70
CA ARG A 591 9.76 -4.46 -4.06
C ARG A 591 8.34 -5.03 -4.16
N GLU A 592 7.85 -5.77 -3.17
CA GLU A 592 6.56 -6.51 -3.24
C GLU A 592 5.30 -5.61 -3.43
N LYS A 593 5.47 -4.29 -3.49
CA LYS A 593 4.39 -3.30 -3.55
C LYS A 593 4.55 -2.29 -4.70
N VAL A 594 5.57 -2.47 -5.56
CA VAL A 594 5.80 -1.76 -6.82
C VAL A 594 5.67 -2.74 -7.96
#